data_AF-A0A3D1BYD6-F1
#
_entry.id   AF-A0A3D1BYD6-F1
#
_cell.length_a   1.000
_cell.length_b   1.000
_cell.length_c   1.000
_cell.angle_alpha   90.00
_cell.angle_beta   90.00
_cell.angle_gamma   90.00
#
_symmetry.space_group_name_H-M   'P 1'
#
loop_
_entity.id
_entity.type
_entity.pdbx_description
1 polymer ?
#
loop_
_entity_poly.entity_id
_entity_poly.type
_entity_poly.pdbx_seq_one_letter_code
_entity_poly.pdbx_strand_id
1 'polypeptide(L)' 'MMSSIVKFSIRYTGVIIGLACISIIFGLYQITRSPLNVFPEFSPTQVIIQTESPGLSADLVESLVTQPIEKNLG' A
#
# COMPACT_ATOMS: atom_id res chain seq x y z
N MET A 1 -27.75 -24.40 -13.42
CA MET A 1 -26.99 -23.80 -12.29
C MET A 1 -27.56 -22.46 -11.84
N MET A 2 -27.58 -21.41 -12.68
CA MET A 2 -28.10 -20.09 -12.29
C MET A 2 -29.53 -20.13 -11.72
N SER A 3 -30.44 -20.89 -12.33
CA SER A 3 -31.81 -21.03 -11.83
C SER A 3 -31.88 -21.65 -10.43
N SER A 4 -30.89 -22.45 -10.03
CA SER A 4 -30.83 -23.04 -8.68
C SER A 4 -30.40 -22.01 -7.64
N ILE A 5 -29.47 -21.13 -8.00
CA ILE A 5 -29.02 -20.02 -7.13
C ILE A 5 -30.16 -19.03 -6.93
N VAL A 6 -30.87 -18.65 -8.00
CA VAL A 6 -32.02 -17.74 -7.90
C VAL A 6 -33.14 -18.33 -7.05
N LYS A 7 -33.46 -19.62 -7.23
CA LYS A 7 -34.46 -20.31 -6.39
C LYS A 7 -34.04 -20.36 -4.91
N PHE A 8 -32.75 -20.57 -4.63
CA PHE A 8 -32.21 -20.55 -3.28
C PHE A 8 -32.31 -19.14 -2.66
N SER A 9 -31.95 -18.10 -3.41
CA SER A 9 -32.03 -16.71 -2.95
C SER A 9 -33.47 -16.29 -2.62
N ILE A 10 -34.45 -16.72 -3.42
CA ILE A 10 -35.88 -16.45 -3.17
C ILE A 10 -36.43 -17.28 -2.00
N ARG A 11 -35.90 -18.49 -1.77
CA ARG A 11 -36.33 -19.34 -0.65
C ARG A 11 -35.86 -18.79 0.70
N TYR A 12 -34.67 -18.18 0.74
CA TYR A 12 -34.05 -17.65 1.96
C TYR A 12 -33.91 -16.13 1.93
N THR A 13 -34.93 -15.42 1.45
CA THR A 13 -34.93 -13.96 1.27
C THR A 13 -34.50 -13.20 2.53
N GLY A 14 -34.95 -13.62 3.72
CA GLY A 14 -34.54 -12.98 4.98
C GLY A 14 -33.03 -13.07 5.24
N VAL A 15 -32.41 -14.21 4.94
CA VAL A 15 -30.95 -14.41 5.08
C VAL A 15 -30.20 -13.56 4.07
N ILE A 16 -30.66 -13.53 2.81
CA ILE A 16 -30.05 -12.74 1.74
C ILE A 16 -30.13 -11.23 2.07
N ILE A 17 -31.27 -10.74 2.54
CA ILE A 17 -31.42 -9.34 2.97
C ILE A 17 -30.51 -9.04 4.16
N GLY A 18 -30.43 -9.94 5.16
CA GLY A 18 -29.52 -9.79 6.29
C GLY A 18 -28.06 -9.66 5.86
N LEU A 19 -27.61 -10.53 4.95
CA LEU A 19 -26.26 -10.46 4.38
C LEU A 19 -26.03 -9.18 3.58
N ALA A 20 -27.03 -8.72 2.81
CA ALA A 20 -26.95 -7.46 2.07
C ALA A 20 -26.78 -6.26 3.02
N CYS A 21 -27.57 -6.19 4.09
CA CYS A 21 -27.45 -5.14 5.10
C CYS A 21 -26.08 -5.15 5.78
N ILE A 22 -25.57 -6.32 6.17
CA ILE A 22 -24.22 -6.45 6.75
C ILE A 22 -23.15 -5.96 5.76
N SER A 23 -23.26 -6.33 4.48
CA SER A 23 -22.34 -5.90 3.43
C SER A 23 -22.37 -4.37 3.24
N ILE A 24 -23.54 -3.75 3.32
CA ILE A 24 -23.68 -2.28 3.21
C ILE A 24 -23.03 -1.59 4.41
N ILE A 25 -23.32 -2.04 5.63
CA ILE A 25 -22.75 -1.47 6.86
C ILE A 25 -21.22 -1.59 6.84
N PHE A 26 -20.71 -2.75 6.47
CA PHE A 26 -19.27 -2.99 6.35
C PHE A 26 -18.65 -2.10 5.26
N GLY A 27 -19.32 -1.96 4.12
CA GLY A 27 -18.89 -1.06 3.03
C GLY A 27 -18.80 0.40 3.48
N LEU A 28 -19.83 0.91 4.17
CA LEU A 28 -19.84 2.27 4.72
C LEU A 28 -18.71 2.50 5.74
N TYR A 29 -18.49 1.52 6.62
CA TYR A 29 -17.39 1.56 7.58
C TYR A 29 -16.02 1.60 6.89
N GLN A 30 -15.82 0.82 5.82
CA GLN A 30 -14.58 0.83 5.05
C GLN A 30 -14.39 2.15 4.29
N ILE A 31 -15.43 2.69 3.67
CA ILE A 31 -15.36 3.96 2.93
C ILE A 31 -14.91 5.10 3.84
N THR A 32 -15.45 5.18 5.07
CA THR A 32 -15.07 6.23 6.03
C THR A 32 -13.65 6.10 6.57
N ARG A 33 -13.01 4.93 6.42
CA ARG A 33 -11.65 4.64 6.90
C ARG A 33 -10.63 4.49 5.78
N SER A 34 -11.07 4.52 4.52
CA SER A 34 -10.17 4.38 3.38
C SER A 34 -9.30 5.63 3.26
N PRO A 35 -7.97 5.48 3.15
CA PRO A 35 -7.10 6.63 2.90
C PRO A 35 -7.47 7.27 1.56
N LEU A 36 -7.64 8.58 1.56
CA LEU A 36 -7.83 9.37 0.34
C LEU A 36 -6.45 9.70 -0.23
N ASN A 37 -5.98 8.88 -1.17
CA ASN A 37 -4.74 9.15 -1.89
C ASN A 37 -5.05 10.05 -3.08
N VAL A 38 -4.70 11.34 -2.97
CA VAL A 38 -4.91 12.35 -4.03
C VAL A 38 -4.01 12.08 -5.24
N PHE A 39 -2.87 11.43 -5.02
CA PHE A 39 -1.96 10.97 -6.05
C PHE A 39 -1.61 9.51 -5.80
N PRO A 40 -1.54 8.66 -6.84
CA PRO A 40 -0.95 7.34 -6.69
C PRO A 40 0.56 7.49 -6.44
N GLU A 41 1.19 6.47 -5.86
CA GLU A 41 2.64 6.46 -5.68
C GLU A 41 3.32 6.29 -7.05
N PHE A 42 4.08 7.31 -7.44
CA PHE A 42 4.90 7.30 -8.66
C PHE A 42 6.39 7.13 -8.38
N SER A 43 6.79 7.12 -7.12
CA SER A 43 8.20 7.05 -6.73
C SER A 43 8.70 5.61 -6.83
N PRO A 44 9.80 5.34 -7.55
CA PRO A 44 10.46 4.05 -7.46
C PRO A 44 10.93 3.81 -6.02
N THR A 45 11.03 2.54 -5.62
CA THR A 45 11.57 2.19 -4.30
C THR A 45 13.03 2.64 -4.22
N GLN A 46 13.30 3.65 -3.39
CA GLN A 46 14.62 4.24 -3.24
C GLN A 46 15.06 4.20 -1.77
N VAL A 47 16.34 3.89 -1.55
CA VAL A 47 16.99 4.00 -0.24
C VAL A 47 18.00 5.13 -0.32
N ILE A 48 17.94 6.07 0.63
CA ILE A 48 18.85 7.22 0.69
C ILE A 48 19.79 7.00 1.88
N ILE A 49 21.10 7.03 1.62
CA ILE A 49 22.15 6.92 2.65
C ILE A 49 22.82 8.29 2.74
N GLN A 50 22.71 8.93 3.90
CA GLN A 50 23.36 10.21 4.19
C GLN A 50 24.46 10.00 5.21
N THR A 51 25.66 10.54 4.94
CA THR A 51 26.81 10.44 5.84
C THR A 51 27.48 11.79 5.95
N GLU A 52 27.44 12.37 7.15
CA GLU A 52 28.11 13.63 7.46
C GLU A 52 29.61 13.37 7.66
N SER A 53 30.46 14.19 7.05
CA SER A 53 31.92 14.06 7.15
C SER A 53 32.58 15.43 7.31
N PRO A 54 32.40 16.08 8.47
CA PRO A 54 32.95 17.41 8.71
C PRO A 54 34.47 17.40 8.73
N GLY A 55 35.08 18.37 8.06
CA GLY A 55 36.54 18.53 8.00
C GLY A 55 37.23 17.77 6.87
N LEU A 56 36.52 16.91 6.13
CA LEU A 56 37.01 16.35 4.87
C LEU A 56 36.70 17.29 3.70
N SER A 57 37.63 17.40 2.76
CA SER A 57 37.37 18.03 1.46
C SER A 57 36.47 17.15 0.60
N ALA A 58 35.83 17.71 -0.43
CA ALA A 58 34.94 16.98 -1.32
C ALA A 58 35.60 15.72 -1.92
N ASP A 59 36.85 15.82 -2.38
CA ASP A 59 37.60 14.70 -2.95
C ASP A 59 37.82 13.56 -1.94
N LEU A 60 38.05 13.91 -0.67
CA LEU A 60 38.21 12.94 0.40
C LEU A 60 36.89 12.29 0.78
N VAL A 61 35.79 13.04 0.78
CA VAL A 61 34.44 12.47 1.00
C VAL A 61 34.10 11.48 -0.11
N GLU A 62 34.39 11.78 -1.37
CA GLU A 62 34.15 10.86 -2.48
C GLU A 62 34.96 9.56 -2.32
N SER A 63 36.26 9.68 -2.11
CA SER A 63 37.18 8.53 -2.07
C SER A 63 37.04 7.68 -0.81
N LEU A 64 36.80 8.30 0.35
CA LEU A 64 36.80 7.62 1.64
C LEU A 64 35.41 7.22 2.13
N VAL A 65 34.35 7.86 1.62
CA VAL A 65 32.98 7.65 2.11
C VAL A 65 32.06 7.19 0.99
N THR A 66 31.87 7.99 -0.07
CA THR A 66 30.89 7.70 -1.12
C THR A 66 31.26 6.45 -1.93
N GLN A 67 32.46 6.38 -2.51
CA GLN A 67 32.87 5.23 -3.34
C GLN A 67 32.87 3.91 -2.58
N PRO A 68 33.38 3.82 -1.33
CA PRO A 68 33.27 2.59 -0.54
C PRO A 68 31.82 2.20 -0.27
N ILE A 69 30.93 3.14 0.06
CA ILE A 69 29.51 2.84 0.32
C ILE A 69 28.86 2.30 -0.96
N GLU A 70 29.00 2.99 -2.10
CA GLU A 70 28.42 2.57 -3.38
C GLU A 70 28.94 1.19 -3.81
N LYS A 71 30.23 0.93 -3.64
CA LYS A 71 30.84 -0.37 -3.99
C LYS A 71 30.33 -1.52 -3.12
N ASN A 72 29.94 -1.26 -1.88
CA ASN A 72 29.35 -2.30 -1.01
C ASN A 72 27.85 -2.49 -1.24
N LEU A 73 27.16 -1.50 -1.85
CA LEU A 73 25.78 -1.64 -2.30
C LEU A 73 25.65 -2.34 -3.67
N GLY A 74 26.73 -2.37 -4.46
CA GLY A 74 26.82 -3.01 -5.78
C GLY A 74 27.46 -4.39 -5.77
#